data_AF-A0A7S4VZ91-F1
#
_entry.id   AF-A0A7S4VZ91-F1
#
_cell.length_a   1.000
_cell.length_b   1.000
_cell.length_c   1.000
_cell.angle_alpha   90.00
_cell.angle_beta   90.00
_cell.angle_gamma   90.00
#
_symmetry.space_group_name_H-M   'P 1'
#
loop_
_entity.id
_entity.type
_entity.pdbx_description
1 polymer ?
#
loop_
_entity_poly.entity_id
_entity_poly.type
_entity_poly.pdbx_seq_one_letter_code
_entity_poly.pdbx_strand_id
1 'polypeptide(L)'
;IPASKIAESYQLSRWGGDALPVPFYGTSEMVTYNRATVSRMNKSIILTCLILVVHNGCDGLQLFPQRPQLKTKHQLANRYPIFLRQTPSNESEDGKQSSENNPLSFFESVVHQVTGDTSYKFGDLTKKTLTDLTGKDLEEEGYQFGDISKNLANQAGRVVTGDESYQFGDITKSKLAELEKELEAWKEASTENLNAVPNIVAQTYQGLTPKQRKEILVWVIRLMAIGLLTFGAVSNVCSSVVLSMAWVRTSLQVTAAGTMVPILPFCVDVATWRTFLSTYTAFKLFIDPLLLVINAGAALLLFLRYVKCIGTIEEKWTPKKMKEYPIFSRLFALGAAFTVNNVMVPGILLLLQMSLGGCGVRLFSRI
;
A
#
# COMPACT_ATOMS: atom_id res chain seq x y z
N ILE A 1 -23.13 -16.61 -36.82
CA ILE A 1 -22.43 -15.87 -37.92
C ILE A 1 -20.98 -16.33 -37.88
N PRO A 2 -20.43 -16.94 -38.94
CA PRO A 2 -19.05 -17.42 -38.89
C PRO A 2 -18.07 -16.25 -38.98
N ALA A 3 -16.96 -16.37 -38.24
CA ALA A 3 -15.93 -15.35 -38.04
C ALA A 3 -15.15 -14.91 -39.31
N SER A 4 -15.50 -15.44 -40.48
CA SER A 4 -14.87 -15.11 -41.76
C SER A 4 -15.44 -13.86 -42.44
N LYS A 5 -16.48 -13.22 -41.90
CA LYS A 5 -17.13 -12.03 -42.51
C LYS A 5 -16.84 -10.69 -41.84
N ILE A 6 -15.93 -10.63 -40.85
CA ILE A 6 -15.59 -9.36 -40.16
C ILE A 6 -14.24 -8.78 -40.64
N ALA A 7 -13.49 -9.51 -41.48
CA ALA A 7 -12.14 -9.08 -41.89
C ALA A 7 -12.08 -8.11 -43.08
N GLU A 8 -13.21 -7.75 -43.72
CA GLU A 8 -13.18 -6.99 -44.98
C GLU A 8 -13.58 -5.50 -44.89
N SER A 9 -13.88 -4.95 -43.70
CA SER A 9 -14.37 -3.56 -43.59
C SER A 9 -13.38 -2.54 -43.01
N TYR A 10 -12.07 -2.83 -42.94
CA TYR A 10 -11.06 -1.92 -42.37
C TYR A 10 -9.89 -1.58 -43.30
N GLN A 11 -10.14 -1.50 -44.61
CA GLN A 11 -9.19 -0.93 -45.57
C GLN A 11 -9.87 0.18 -46.35
N LEU A 12 -9.82 1.42 -45.84
CA LEU A 12 -9.73 2.68 -46.64
C LEU A 12 -9.85 3.93 -45.74
N SER A 13 -8.71 4.42 -45.27
CA SER A 13 -8.45 5.86 -45.13
C SER A 13 -6.95 6.11 -45.01
N ARG A 14 -6.30 6.29 -46.17
CA ARG A 14 -4.97 6.91 -46.29
C ARG A 14 -5.06 8.36 -45.79
N TRP A 15 -4.40 8.67 -44.70
CA TRP A 15 -3.81 9.99 -44.44
C TRP A 15 -2.38 9.77 -43.98
N GLY A 16 -1.44 10.39 -44.69
CA GLY A 16 -0.01 10.27 -44.47
C GLY A 16 0.44 11.01 -43.20
N GLY A 17 1.47 10.46 -42.57
CA GLY A 17 2.14 11.04 -41.43
C GLY A 17 2.99 9.96 -40.75
N ASP A 18 4.31 10.10 -40.83
CA ASP A 18 5.29 9.20 -40.25
C ASP A 18 5.07 9.06 -38.74
N ALA A 19 4.51 7.94 -38.32
CA ALA A 19 4.37 7.57 -36.91
C ALA A 19 5.17 6.29 -36.64
N LEU A 20 6.21 6.42 -35.83
CA LEU A 20 7.04 5.32 -35.34
C LEU A 20 6.19 4.27 -34.60
N PRO A 21 6.52 2.97 -34.71
CA PRO A 21 5.79 1.90 -34.03
C PRO A 21 6.05 1.96 -32.52
N VAL A 22 5.00 2.16 -31.73
CA VAL A 22 5.05 2.07 -30.27
C VAL A 22 4.92 0.59 -29.87
N PRO A 23 5.84 0.00 -29.09
CA PRO A 23 5.75 -1.39 -28.70
C PRO A 23 4.63 -1.61 -27.68
N PHE A 24 3.68 -2.47 -28.03
CA PHE A 24 2.63 -2.97 -27.16
C PHE A 24 3.23 -3.98 -26.15
N TYR A 25 3.58 -3.52 -24.95
CA TYR A 25 3.93 -4.44 -23.86
C TYR A 25 2.67 -4.94 -23.16
N GLY A 26 2.41 -6.25 -23.28
CA GLY A 26 1.33 -6.97 -22.63
C GLY A 26 1.43 -6.90 -21.11
N THR A 27 0.68 -5.99 -20.50
CA THR A 27 0.55 -5.83 -19.04
C THR A 27 -0.83 -6.25 -18.51
N SER A 28 -1.71 -6.71 -19.40
CA SER A 28 -3.10 -7.10 -19.09
C SER A 28 -3.19 -8.33 -18.17
N GLU A 29 -2.32 -9.33 -18.35
CA GLU A 29 -2.47 -10.60 -17.62
C GLU A 29 -1.96 -10.55 -16.18
N MET A 30 -0.90 -9.78 -15.90
CA MET A 30 -0.29 -9.73 -14.56
C MET A 30 -1.15 -8.98 -13.52
N VAL A 31 -1.87 -7.93 -13.94
CA VAL A 31 -2.73 -7.14 -13.04
C VAL A 31 -4.00 -7.91 -12.66
N THR A 32 -4.49 -8.76 -13.56
CA THR A 32 -5.72 -9.53 -13.35
C THR A 32 -5.49 -10.70 -12.39
N TYR A 33 -4.30 -11.31 -12.43
CA TYR A 33 -3.92 -12.43 -11.56
C TYR A 33 -3.85 -12.02 -10.08
N ASN A 34 -3.20 -10.89 -9.77
CA ASN A 34 -2.98 -10.49 -8.38
C ASN A 34 -4.26 -10.02 -7.66
N ARG A 35 -5.20 -9.41 -8.40
CA ARG A 35 -6.50 -8.96 -7.86
C ARG A 35 -7.46 -10.12 -7.56
N ALA A 36 -7.41 -11.19 -8.37
CA ALA A 36 -8.22 -12.39 -8.16
C ALA A 36 -7.76 -13.17 -6.93
N THR A 37 -6.44 -13.28 -6.69
CA THR A 37 -5.88 -14.09 -5.60
C THR A 37 -6.14 -13.47 -4.23
N VAL A 38 -5.93 -12.15 -4.06
CA VAL A 38 -6.20 -11.45 -2.78
C VAL A 38 -7.70 -11.38 -2.48
N SER A 39 -8.55 -11.18 -3.50
CA SER A 39 -10.00 -11.19 -3.32
C SER A 39 -10.54 -12.58 -2.94
N ARG A 40 -9.98 -13.66 -3.53
CA ARG A 40 -10.35 -15.04 -3.20
C ARG A 40 -9.89 -15.45 -1.82
N MET A 41 -8.69 -15.06 -1.38
CA MET A 41 -8.21 -15.36 -0.02
C MET A 41 -9.07 -14.69 1.05
N ASN A 42 -9.39 -13.39 0.91
CA ASN A 42 -10.24 -12.70 1.88
C ASN A 42 -11.67 -13.26 1.91
N LYS A 43 -12.25 -13.58 0.74
CA LYS A 43 -13.59 -14.19 0.67
C LYS A 43 -13.63 -15.59 1.25
N SER A 44 -12.60 -16.41 0.99
CA SER A 44 -12.51 -17.78 1.52
C SER A 44 -12.36 -17.79 3.03
N ILE A 45 -11.47 -16.96 3.60
CA ILE A 45 -11.26 -16.90 5.05
C ILE A 45 -12.52 -16.41 5.77
N ILE A 46 -13.19 -15.38 5.23
CA ILE A 46 -14.44 -14.86 5.80
C ILE A 46 -15.56 -15.91 5.71
N LEU A 47 -15.70 -16.60 4.58
CA LEU A 47 -16.74 -17.61 4.37
C LEU A 47 -16.49 -18.85 5.26
N THR A 48 -15.26 -19.32 5.39
CA THR A 48 -14.90 -20.44 6.27
C THR A 48 -15.14 -20.08 7.74
N CYS A 49 -14.80 -18.87 8.17
CA CYS A 49 -15.11 -18.38 9.52
C CYS A 49 -16.63 -18.27 9.76
N LEU A 50 -17.41 -17.82 8.77
CA LEU A 50 -18.88 -17.74 8.87
C LEU A 50 -19.51 -19.13 8.95
N ILE A 51 -19.05 -20.08 8.13
CA ILE A 51 -19.54 -21.46 8.14
C ILE A 51 -19.22 -22.15 9.47
N LEU A 52 -18.02 -21.96 10.02
CA LEU A 52 -17.66 -22.52 11.33
C LEU A 52 -18.48 -21.93 12.48
N VAL A 53 -18.88 -20.67 12.41
CA VAL A 53 -19.75 -20.03 13.40
C VAL A 53 -21.21 -20.53 13.29
N VAL A 54 -21.71 -20.73 12.07
CA VAL A 54 -23.07 -21.24 11.84
C VAL A 54 -23.18 -22.72 12.21
N HIS A 55 -22.19 -23.54 11.84
CA HIS A 55 -22.25 -24.99 12.05
C HIS A 55 -22.10 -25.40 13.53
N ASN A 56 -21.42 -24.59 14.35
CA ASN A 56 -21.30 -24.82 15.80
C ASN A 56 -22.42 -24.15 16.63
N GLY A 57 -23.31 -23.38 16.00
CA GLY A 57 -24.34 -22.58 16.66
C GLY A 57 -25.70 -23.27 16.82
N CYS A 58 -25.98 -24.35 16.08
CA CYS A 58 -27.34 -24.89 15.96
C CYS A 58 -27.81 -25.83 17.10
N ASP A 59 -26.91 -26.49 17.84
CA ASP A 59 -27.33 -27.64 18.68
C ASP A 59 -27.48 -27.35 20.19
N GLY A 60 -27.76 -26.13 20.61
CA GLY A 60 -27.94 -25.89 22.05
C GLY A 60 -28.34 -24.47 22.43
N LEU A 61 -29.59 -24.11 22.12
CA LEU A 61 -30.22 -22.86 22.52
C LEU A 61 -31.43 -23.15 23.41
N GLN A 62 -31.16 -23.47 24.67
CA GLN A 62 -32.06 -23.21 25.79
C GLN A 62 -31.23 -23.28 27.09
N LEU A 63 -31.47 -22.32 27.99
CA LEU A 63 -30.92 -22.18 29.35
C LEU A 63 -29.60 -21.39 29.49
N PHE A 64 -29.73 -20.07 29.68
CA PHE A 64 -28.76 -19.27 30.43
C PHE A 64 -29.48 -18.47 31.54
N PRO A 65 -28.99 -18.51 32.79
CA PRO A 65 -29.43 -17.61 33.83
C PRO A 65 -28.73 -16.25 33.72
N GLN A 66 -29.45 -15.19 34.10
CA GLN A 66 -28.99 -13.81 34.13
C GLN A 66 -27.82 -13.61 35.12
N ARG A 67 -26.83 -12.78 34.76
CA ARG A 67 -25.79 -12.31 35.68
C ARG A 67 -26.36 -11.32 36.71
N PRO A 68 -25.88 -11.35 37.96
CA PRO A 68 -26.25 -10.38 38.97
C PRO A 68 -25.60 -9.01 38.71
N GLN A 69 -26.41 -7.96 38.87
CA GLN A 69 -26.04 -6.55 38.78
C GLN A 69 -25.23 -6.13 40.01
N LEU A 70 -23.97 -5.72 39.83
CA LEU A 70 -23.17 -5.11 40.89
C LEU A 70 -23.30 -3.58 40.78
N LYS A 71 -23.86 -3.01 41.84
CA LYS A 71 -24.16 -1.58 42.04
C LYS A 71 -22.97 -0.82 42.63
N THR A 72 -22.58 0.25 41.92
CA THR A 72 -22.22 1.61 42.40
C THR A 72 -21.01 1.85 43.33
N LYS A 73 -20.05 2.69 42.93
CA LYS A 73 -19.90 4.13 43.31
C LYS A 73 -18.49 4.71 43.00
N HIS A 74 -18.51 5.85 42.30
CA HIS A 74 -17.81 7.14 42.50
C HIS A 74 -16.35 7.30 43.00
N GLN A 75 -15.72 8.31 42.37
CA GLN A 75 -14.64 9.22 42.80
C GLN A 75 -13.19 8.77 42.58
N LEU A 76 -12.50 9.42 41.62
CA LEU A 76 -11.36 10.30 41.92
C LEU A 76 -10.99 11.15 40.70
N ALA A 77 -10.79 12.44 40.96
CA ALA A 77 -10.41 13.48 40.02
C ALA A 77 -8.92 13.87 40.18
N ASN A 78 -8.39 14.50 39.14
CA ASN A 78 -7.32 15.53 39.12
C ASN A 78 -5.90 15.24 38.57
N ARG A 79 -5.44 16.27 37.82
CA ARG A 79 -4.10 16.66 37.29
C ARG A 79 -3.70 15.99 35.97
N TYR A 80 -3.30 16.71 34.91
CA TYR A 80 -2.33 17.83 34.82
C TYR A 80 -2.65 18.83 33.68
N PRO A 81 -2.16 20.09 33.73
CA PRO A 81 -2.21 21.04 32.62
C PRO A 81 -0.98 20.90 31.70
N ILE A 82 -1.19 20.92 30.39
CA ILE A 82 -0.13 20.91 29.36
C ILE A 82 0.07 22.35 28.85
N PHE A 83 1.31 22.83 28.96
CA PHE A 83 1.78 24.11 28.42
C PHE A 83 1.90 24.06 26.89
N LEU A 84 1.30 25.02 26.19
CA LEU A 84 1.48 25.27 24.76
C LEU A 84 2.66 26.23 24.55
N ARG A 85 3.68 25.78 23.81
CA ARG A 85 4.84 26.56 23.37
C ARG A 85 4.59 27.05 21.95
N GLN A 86 4.45 28.36 21.76
CA GLN A 86 4.44 29.01 20.45
C GLN A 86 5.88 29.18 19.94
N THR A 87 6.10 28.94 18.66
CA THR A 87 7.34 29.30 17.94
C THR A 87 7.07 30.49 17.03
N PRO A 88 7.99 31.45 16.95
CA PRO A 88 7.82 32.67 16.15
C PRO A 88 8.04 32.41 14.66
N SER A 89 7.20 33.04 13.86
CA SER A 89 7.32 33.22 12.41
C SER A 89 8.27 34.37 12.10
N ASN A 90 9.30 34.12 11.29
CA ASN A 90 10.07 35.17 10.64
C ASN A 90 9.95 35.03 9.12
N GLU A 91 9.45 36.10 8.51
CA GLU A 91 9.48 36.41 7.09
C GLU A 91 10.90 36.81 6.66
N SER A 92 11.24 36.48 5.42
CA SER A 92 12.18 37.28 4.61
C SER A 92 11.87 37.10 3.13
N GLU A 93 11.68 38.23 2.47
CA GLU A 93 11.48 38.44 1.03
C GLU A 93 12.79 38.29 0.22
N ASP A 94 12.64 38.45 -1.10
CA ASP A 94 13.62 38.50 -2.21
C ASP A 94 13.97 37.14 -2.86
N GLY A 95 13.93 36.96 -4.19
CA GLY A 95 13.72 37.85 -5.32
C GLY A 95 13.73 37.05 -6.63
N LYS A 96 13.09 37.61 -7.67
CA LYS A 96 12.88 37.07 -9.02
C LYS A 96 14.14 36.57 -9.73
N GLN A 97 14.08 35.38 -10.32
CA GLN A 97 14.55 35.14 -11.69
C GLN A 97 13.85 33.93 -12.32
N SER A 98 12.94 34.21 -13.24
CA SER A 98 12.24 33.25 -14.08
C SER A 98 13.23 32.72 -15.12
N SER A 99 13.89 31.61 -14.80
CA SER A 99 14.59 30.77 -15.77
C SER A 99 13.72 29.57 -16.11
N GLU A 100 13.68 29.24 -17.40
CA GLU A 100 12.93 28.15 -18.01
C GLU A 100 13.36 26.81 -17.38
N ASN A 101 12.48 26.24 -16.54
CA ASN A 101 12.77 25.09 -15.67
C ASN A 101 12.86 23.77 -16.45
N ASN A 102 13.88 23.62 -17.29
CA ASN A 102 14.41 22.30 -17.61
C ASN A 102 15.46 21.96 -16.55
N PRO A 103 15.29 20.92 -15.71
CA PRO A 103 16.28 20.54 -14.70
C PRO A 103 17.67 20.21 -15.30
N LEU A 104 17.74 20.03 -16.62
CA LEU A 104 18.95 19.84 -17.40
C LEU A 104 19.78 21.13 -17.58
N SER A 105 19.17 22.31 -17.62
CA SER A 105 19.90 23.58 -17.89
C SER A 105 20.83 23.97 -16.73
N PHE A 106 20.48 23.59 -15.50
CA PHE A 106 21.35 23.77 -14.34
C PHE A 106 22.66 23.00 -14.51
N PHE A 107 22.58 21.71 -14.87
CA PHE A 107 23.76 20.88 -15.08
C PHE A 107 24.60 21.33 -16.28
N GLU A 108 23.95 21.73 -17.38
CA GLU A 108 24.65 22.28 -18.54
C GLU A 108 25.40 23.57 -18.18
N SER A 109 24.80 24.48 -17.40
CA SER A 109 25.47 25.72 -16.97
C SER A 109 26.72 25.49 -16.13
N VAL A 110 26.69 24.51 -15.21
CA VAL A 110 27.84 24.15 -14.37
C VAL A 110 28.95 23.52 -15.22
N VAL A 111 28.59 22.65 -16.16
CA VAL A 111 29.59 22.02 -17.03
C VAL A 111 30.21 23.03 -17.99
N HIS A 112 29.43 23.92 -18.61
CA HIS A 112 29.97 25.00 -19.45
C HIS A 112 30.98 25.86 -18.70
N GLN A 113 30.72 26.14 -17.42
CA GLN A 113 31.61 26.96 -16.58
C GLN A 113 32.93 26.24 -16.25
N VAL A 114 32.91 24.91 -16.16
CA VAL A 114 34.09 24.09 -15.84
C VAL A 114 34.89 23.74 -17.09
N THR A 115 34.23 23.42 -18.20
CA THR A 115 34.89 22.94 -19.44
C THR A 115 35.20 24.07 -20.42
N GLY A 116 34.51 25.20 -20.33
CA GLY A 116 34.61 26.31 -21.29
C GLY A 116 33.97 26.03 -22.65
N ASP A 117 33.36 24.86 -22.84
CA ASP A 117 32.76 24.44 -24.10
C ASP A 117 31.27 24.79 -24.12
N THR A 118 30.90 25.88 -24.76
CA THR A 118 29.50 26.33 -24.90
C THR A 118 28.64 25.44 -25.79
N SER A 119 29.24 24.49 -26.50
CA SER A 119 28.54 23.53 -27.36
C SER A 119 28.17 22.21 -26.67
N TYR A 120 28.59 22.04 -25.41
CA TYR A 120 28.32 20.86 -24.60
C TYR A 120 26.81 20.57 -24.44
N LYS A 121 26.40 19.33 -24.71
CA LYS A 121 25.04 18.84 -24.39
C LYS A 121 25.09 17.75 -23.33
N PHE A 122 24.09 17.71 -22.46
CA PHE A 122 23.97 16.63 -21.48
C PHE A 122 23.94 15.26 -22.20
N GLY A 123 25.01 14.49 -22.01
CA GLY A 123 25.23 13.22 -22.71
C GLY A 123 26.54 13.14 -23.48
N ASP A 124 27.19 14.27 -23.80
CA ASP A 124 28.46 14.27 -24.55
C ASP A 124 29.63 13.80 -23.69
N LEU A 125 29.67 14.16 -22.41
CA LEU A 125 30.64 13.62 -21.45
C LEU A 125 30.44 12.12 -21.28
N THR A 126 29.19 11.67 -21.19
CA THR A 126 28.85 10.25 -21.14
C THR A 126 29.32 9.56 -22.41
N LYS A 127 29.03 10.11 -23.61
CA LYS A 127 29.49 9.55 -24.89
C LYS A 127 31.02 9.49 -24.98
N LYS A 128 31.72 10.56 -24.64
CA LYS A 128 33.19 10.61 -24.71
C LYS A 128 33.84 9.64 -23.73
N THR A 129 33.36 9.63 -22.48
CA THR A 129 33.83 8.68 -21.46
C THR A 129 33.50 7.25 -21.85
N LEU A 130 32.36 7.02 -22.51
CA LEU A 130 31.99 5.72 -23.06
C LEU A 130 32.90 5.30 -24.21
N THR A 131 33.13 6.15 -25.20
CA THR A 131 34.04 5.86 -26.33
C THR A 131 35.45 5.59 -25.82
N ASP A 132 35.92 6.36 -24.83
CA ASP A 132 37.21 6.15 -24.18
C ASP A 132 37.27 4.83 -23.38
N LEU A 133 36.15 4.41 -22.75
CA LEU A 133 36.07 3.16 -21.99
C LEU A 133 35.88 1.91 -22.87
N THR A 134 35.12 2.01 -23.96
CA THR A 134 34.78 0.86 -24.81
C THR A 134 35.67 0.73 -26.03
N GLY A 135 36.37 1.80 -26.44
CA GLY A 135 37.19 1.84 -27.65
C GLY A 135 36.40 1.64 -28.95
N LYS A 136 35.08 1.78 -28.91
CA LYS A 136 34.18 1.57 -30.07
C LYS A 136 33.32 2.81 -30.31
N ASP A 137 33.27 3.25 -31.56
CA ASP A 137 32.39 4.34 -31.99
C ASP A 137 30.93 3.91 -31.87
N LEU A 138 30.16 4.68 -31.09
CA LEU A 138 28.76 4.40 -30.72
C LEU A 138 27.77 4.53 -31.90
N GLU A 139 28.22 4.99 -33.08
CA GLU A 139 27.34 5.31 -34.21
C GLU A 139 27.07 4.12 -35.15
N GLU A 140 27.90 3.07 -35.17
CA GLU A 140 27.82 2.02 -36.20
C GLU A 140 27.15 0.70 -35.79
N GLU A 141 27.00 0.40 -34.49
CA GLU A 141 26.43 -0.88 -34.04
C GLU A 141 25.38 -0.69 -32.94
N GLY A 142 24.18 -1.28 -33.14
CA GLY A 142 22.98 -1.24 -32.30
C GLY A 142 23.18 -1.17 -30.78
N TYR A 143 23.51 0.02 -30.31
CA TYR A 143 23.90 0.31 -28.94
C TYR A 143 22.71 0.22 -27.98
N GLN A 144 22.82 -0.62 -26.95
CA GLN A 144 21.85 -0.66 -25.85
C GLN A 144 22.50 -0.16 -24.56
N PHE A 145 21.97 0.95 -24.03
CA PHE A 145 22.43 1.59 -22.78
C PHE A 145 22.56 0.62 -21.58
N GLY A 146 21.84 -0.50 -21.61
CA GLY A 146 21.91 -1.55 -20.60
C GLY A 146 23.26 -2.27 -20.52
N ASP A 147 24.00 -2.41 -21.61
CA ASP A 147 25.23 -3.22 -21.62
C ASP A 147 26.40 -2.51 -20.93
N ILE A 148 26.45 -1.18 -21.04
CA ILE A 148 27.48 -0.38 -20.37
C ILE A 148 27.19 -0.26 -18.88
N SER A 149 25.92 -0.06 -18.51
CA SER A 149 25.51 -0.07 -17.11
C SER A 149 25.86 -1.42 -16.45
N LYS A 150 25.66 -2.54 -17.17
CA LYS A 150 26.07 -3.87 -16.71
C LYS A 150 27.58 -4.01 -16.57
N ASN A 151 28.36 -3.58 -17.57
CA ASN A 151 29.82 -3.71 -17.54
C ASN A 151 30.46 -2.86 -16.42
N LEU A 152 29.97 -1.63 -16.24
CA LEU A 152 30.44 -0.75 -15.16
C LEU A 152 30.08 -1.31 -13.79
N ALA A 153 28.83 -1.79 -13.62
CA ALA A 153 28.40 -2.40 -12.37
C ALA A 153 29.12 -3.73 -12.09
N ASN A 154 29.47 -4.49 -13.13
CA ASN A 154 30.31 -5.69 -13.00
C ASN A 154 31.71 -5.33 -12.53
N GLN A 155 32.37 -4.34 -13.14
CA GLN A 155 33.71 -3.92 -12.72
C GLN A 155 33.72 -3.38 -11.29
N ALA A 156 32.78 -2.50 -10.95
CA ALA A 156 32.64 -1.98 -9.59
C ALA A 156 32.38 -3.12 -8.60
N GLY A 157 31.53 -4.08 -8.95
CA GLY A 157 31.27 -5.25 -8.12
C GLY A 157 32.48 -6.15 -7.94
N ARG A 158 33.29 -6.38 -8.98
CA ARG A 158 34.56 -7.14 -8.90
C ARG A 158 35.55 -6.47 -7.94
N VAL A 159 35.65 -5.14 -7.97
CA VAL A 159 36.52 -4.37 -7.07
C VAL A 159 36.03 -4.46 -5.62
N VAL A 160 34.72 -4.33 -5.38
CA VAL A 160 34.14 -4.36 -4.03
C VAL A 160 34.18 -5.77 -3.42
N THR A 161 33.93 -6.80 -4.22
CA THR A 161 33.87 -8.20 -3.76
C THR A 161 35.23 -8.91 -3.79
N GLY A 162 36.16 -8.45 -4.63
CA GLY A 162 37.42 -9.15 -4.92
C GLY A 162 37.26 -10.39 -5.80
N ASP A 163 36.06 -10.66 -6.33
CA ASP A 163 35.79 -11.83 -7.17
C ASP A 163 35.77 -11.42 -8.65
N GLU A 164 36.77 -11.87 -9.42
CA GLU A 164 36.85 -11.59 -10.86
C GLU A 164 35.69 -12.21 -11.67
N SER A 165 35.02 -13.21 -11.11
CA SER A 165 33.86 -13.86 -11.72
C SER A 165 32.52 -13.19 -11.42
N TYR A 166 32.52 -12.09 -10.64
CA TYR A 166 31.31 -11.37 -10.25
C TYR A 166 30.47 -10.93 -11.45
N GLN A 167 29.16 -11.22 -11.38
CA GLN A 167 28.14 -10.72 -12.29
C GLN A 167 27.12 -9.85 -11.54
N PHE A 168 26.62 -8.82 -12.21
CA PHE A 168 25.62 -7.91 -11.66
C PHE A 168 24.39 -8.69 -11.20
N GLY A 169 24.12 -8.60 -9.89
CA GLY A 169 23.04 -9.32 -9.23
C GLY A 169 23.49 -10.49 -8.37
N ASP A 170 24.76 -10.90 -8.38
CA ASP A 170 25.24 -12.01 -7.54
C ASP A 170 25.19 -11.68 -6.04
N ILE A 171 25.52 -10.45 -5.64
CA ILE A 171 25.31 -9.99 -4.26
C ILE A 171 23.82 -10.07 -3.89
N THR A 172 22.94 -9.60 -4.79
CA THR A 172 21.49 -9.63 -4.57
C THR A 172 21.00 -11.07 -4.45
N LYS A 173 21.41 -11.98 -5.34
CA LYS A 173 21.05 -13.41 -5.30
C LYS A 173 21.57 -14.09 -4.03
N SER A 174 22.80 -13.79 -3.62
CA SER A 174 23.39 -14.33 -2.40
C SER A 174 22.61 -13.90 -1.16
N LYS A 175 22.28 -12.60 -1.05
CA LYS A 175 21.45 -12.08 0.04
C LYS A 175 20.02 -12.61 -0.02
N LEU A 176 19.46 -12.79 -1.21
CA LEU A 176 18.14 -13.40 -1.38
C LEU A 176 18.13 -14.86 -0.91
N ALA A 177 19.16 -15.63 -1.24
CA ALA A 177 19.30 -17.03 -0.83
C ALA A 177 19.53 -17.16 0.69
N GLU A 178 20.29 -16.23 1.28
CA GLU A 178 20.46 -16.13 2.75
C GLU A 178 19.10 -15.86 3.43
N LEU A 179 18.35 -14.86 2.95
CA LEU A 179 17.01 -14.56 3.45
C LEU A 179 16.02 -15.72 3.24
N GLU A 180 16.08 -16.42 2.11
CA GLU A 180 15.24 -17.58 1.85
C GLU A 180 15.54 -18.72 2.83
N LYS A 181 16.82 -18.97 3.13
CA LYS A 181 17.22 -19.96 4.13
C LYS A 181 16.77 -19.57 5.55
N GLU A 182 16.90 -18.30 5.93
CA GLU A 182 16.39 -17.79 7.21
C GLU A 182 14.86 -17.92 7.29
N LEU A 183 14.16 -17.63 6.19
CA LEU A 183 12.71 -17.75 6.10
C LEU A 183 12.25 -19.20 6.22
N GLU A 184 12.92 -20.15 5.57
CA GLU A 184 12.59 -21.58 5.71
C GLU A 184 12.88 -22.09 7.13
N ALA A 185 14.02 -21.72 7.73
CA ALA A 185 14.30 -22.06 9.13
C ALA A 185 13.24 -21.47 10.10
N TRP A 186 12.81 -20.23 9.86
CA TRP A 186 11.74 -19.61 10.63
C TRP A 186 10.39 -20.31 10.42
N LYS A 187 10.07 -20.73 9.18
CA LYS A 187 8.85 -21.50 8.88
C LYS A 187 8.86 -22.83 9.62
N GLU A 188 9.95 -23.60 9.56
CA GLU A 188 10.09 -24.87 10.26
C GLU A 188 9.91 -24.70 11.77
N ALA A 189 10.63 -23.74 12.37
CA ALA A 189 10.50 -23.41 13.80
C ALA A 189 9.08 -22.94 14.16
N SER A 190 8.44 -22.17 13.29
CA SER A 190 7.06 -21.72 13.49
C SER A 190 6.06 -22.86 13.35
N THR A 191 6.24 -23.77 12.39
CA THR A 191 5.38 -24.95 12.20
C THR A 191 5.48 -25.88 13.40
N GLU A 192 6.68 -26.12 13.93
CA GLU A 192 6.87 -26.91 15.15
C GLU A 192 6.12 -26.28 16.35
N ASN A 193 6.29 -24.97 16.55
CA ASN A 193 5.59 -24.23 17.59
C ASN A 193 4.06 -24.21 17.39
N LEU A 194 3.58 -24.06 16.16
CA LEU A 194 2.15 -24.07 15.82
C LEU A 194 1.53 -25.46 16.00
N ASN A 195 2.27 -26.53 15.74
CA ASN A 195 1.82 -27.90 16.01
C ASN A 195 1.73 -28.17 17.52
N ALA A 196 2.48 -27.46 18.35
CA ALA A 196 2.36 -27.51 19.80
C ALA A 196 1.14 -26.72 20.34
N VAL A 197 0.62 -25.73 19.60
CA VAL A 197 -0.51 -24.90 20.03
C VAL A 197 -1.74 -25.74 20.38
N PRO A 198 -2.22 -26.70 19.54
CA PRO A 198 -3.33 -27.57 19.91
C PRO A 198 -3.12 -28.31 21.23
N ASN A 199 -1.90 -28.76 21.52
CA ASN A 199 -1.57 -29.48 22.75
C ASN A 199 -1.57 -28.54 23.97
N ILE A 200 -0.97 -27.36 23.86
CA ILE A 200 -0.99 -26.33 24.93
C ILE A 200 -2.42 -25.90 25.20
N VAL A 201 -3.20 -25.67 24.15
CA VAL A 201 -4.61 -25.29 24.22
C VAL A 201 -5.41 -26.42 24.88
N ALA A 202 -5.21 -27.67 24.45
CA ALA A 202 -5.85 -28.84 25.07
C ALA A 202 -5.50 -28.98 26.55
N GLN A 203 -4.23 -28.83 26.93
CA GLN A 203 -3.76 -28.84 28.32
C GLN A 203 -4.39 -27.70 29.13
N THR A 204 -4.45 -26.49 28.58
CA THR A 204 -5.11 -25.33 29.23
C THR A 204 -6.60 -25.58 29.46
N TYR A 205 -7.24 -26.43 28.65
CA TYR A 205 -8.63 -26.84 28.82
C TYR A 205 -8.84 -28.07 29.71
N GLN A 206 -7.80 -28.78 30.12
CA GLN A 206 -7.91 -29.87 31.09
C GLN A 206 -8.33 -29.30 32.45
N GLY A 207 -9.51 -29.69 32.94
CA GLY A 207 -10.09 -29.17 34.18
C GLY A 207 -11.22 -28.15 34.02
N LEU A 208 -11.41 -27.57 32.82
CA LEU A 208 -12.56 -26.70 32.55
C LEU A 208 -13.80 -27.52 32.19
N THR A 209 -14.95 -27.14 32.74
CA THR A 209 -16.24 -27.76 32.39
C THR A 209 -16.58 -27.51 30.91
N PRO A 210 -17.36 -28.38 30.24
CA PRO A 210 -17.74 -28.20 28.84
C PRO A 210 -18.36 -26.81 28.55
N LYS A 211 -19.12 -26.28 29.51
CA LYS A 211 -19.72 -24.94 29.43
C LYS A 211 -18.67 -23.83 29.40
N GLN A 212 -17.68 -23.87 30.30
CA GLN A 212 -16.60 -22.89 30.33
C GLN A 212 -15.73 -22.95 29.06
N ARG A 213 -15.45 -24.15 28.54
CA ARG A 213 -14.72 -24.32 27.28
C ARG A 213 -15.44 -23.62 26.11
N LYS A 214 -16.76 -23.80 26.00
CA LYS A 214 -17.60 -23.13 24.99
C LYS A 214 -17.52 -21.61 25.14
N GLU A 215 -17.62 -21.09 26.37
CA GLU A 215 -17.56 -19.64 26.62
C GLU A 215 -16.20 -19.04 26.27
N ILE A 216 -15.10 -19.71 26.63
CA ILE A 216 -13.74 -19.27 26.30
C ILE A 216 -13.51 -19.31 24.78
N LEU A 217 -13.93 -20.39 24.12
CA LEU A 217 -13.79 -20.53 22.67
C LEU A 217 -14.51 -19.38 21.93
N VAL A 218 -15.74 -19.06 22.33
CA VAL A 218 -16.50 -17.93 21.77
C VAL A 218 -15.78 -16.61 22.01
N TRP A 219 -15.14 -16.43 23.18
CA TRP A 219 -14.34 -15.24 23.49
C TRP A 219 -13.08 -15.13 22.62
N VAL A 220 -12.35 -16.24 22.43
CA VAL A 220 -11.14 -16.28 21.60
C VAL A 220 -11.49 -15.98 20.15
N ILE A 221 -12.52 -16.63 19.58
CA ILE A 221 -13.02 -16.35 18.22
C ILE A 221 -13.40 -14.88 18.07
N ARG A 222 -14.08 -14.32 19.08
CA ARG A 222 -14.45 -12.90 19.09
C ARG A 222 -13.22 -12.01 19.07
N LEU A 223 -12.23 -12.25 19.93
CA LEU A 223 -11.01 -11.44 19.98
C LEU A 223 -10.21 -11.52 18.67
N MET A 224 -10.12 -12.71 18.07
CA MET A 224 -9.49 -12.89 16.75
C MET A 224 -10.22 -12.09 15.65
N ALA A 225 -11.55 -12.16 15.61
CA ALA A 225 -12.35 -11.39 14.65
C ALA A 225 -12.14 -9.87 14.83
N ILE A 226 -12.13 -9.38 16.08
CA ILE A 226 -11.84 -7.98 16.39
C ILE A 226 -10.42 -7.60 15.95
N GLY A 227 -9.44 -8.49 16.16
CA GLY A 227 -8.04 -8.29 15.76
C GLY A 227 -7.91 -8.12 14.25
N LEU A 228 -8.52 -9.05 13.49
CA LEU A 228 -8.55 -8.99 12.02
C LEU A 228 -9.23 -7.73 11.51
N LEU A 229 -10.36 -7.32 12.10
CA LEU A 229 -11.05 -6.09 11.73
C LEU A 229 -10.23 -4.84 12.06
N THR A 230 -9.50 -4.84 13.18
CA THR A 230 -8.61 -3.73 13.56
C THR A 230 -7.48 -3.61 12.55
N PHE A 231 -6.81 -4.73 12.24
CA PHE A 231 -5.73 -4.77 11.25
C PHE A 231 -6.21 -4.32 9.87
N GLY A 232 -7.37 -4.82 9.41
CA GLY A 232 -7.97 -4.39 8.15
C GLY A 232 -8.29 -2.90 8.13
N ALA A 233 -8.80 -2.34 9.22
CA ALA A 233 -9.07 -0.90 9.32
C ALA A 233 -7.81 -0.05 9.19
N VAL A 234 -6.75 -0.42 9.90
CA VAL A 234 -5.45 0.26 9.82
C VAL A 234 -4.86 0.14 8.41
N SER A 235 -4.87 -1.06 7.83
CA SER A 235 -4.39 -1.31 6.47
C SER A 235 -5.13 -0.48 5.43
N ASN A 236 -6.45 -0.29 5.59
CA ASN A 236 -7.24 0.55 4.70
C ASN A 236 -6.85 2.03 4.83
N VAL A 237 -6.67 2.54 6.05
CA VAL A 237 -6.21 3.93 6.27
C VAL A 237 -4.86 4.15 5.61
N CYS A 238 -3.90 3.24 5.82
CA CYS A 238 -2.58 3.34 5.22
C CYS A 238 -2.64 3.24 3.68
N SER A 239 -3.48 2.37 3.14
CA SER A 239 -3.71 2.28 1.68
C SER A 239 -4.31 3.57 1.12
N SER A 240 -5.25 4.20 1.83
CA SER A 240 -5.80 5.51 1.46
C SER A 240 -4.75 6.61 1.47
N VAL A 241 -3.81 6.59 2.43
CA VAL A 241 -2.69 7.54 2.45
C VAL A 241 -1.80 7.39 1.22
N VAL A 242 -1.41 6.16 0.86
CA VAL A 242 -0.59 5.88 -0.33
C VAL A 242 -1.29 6.30 -1.61
N LEU A 243 -2.58 5.96 -1.74
CA LEU A 243 -3.40 6.34 -2.89
C LEU A 243 -3.43 7.86 -3.08
N SER A 244 -3.52 8.60 -1.99
CA SER A 244 -3.60 10.05 -2.03
C SER A 244 -2.26 10.72 -2.25
N MET A 245 -1.16 10.17 -1.72
CA MET A 245 0.19 10.61 -2.09
C MET A 245 0.43 10.42 -3.60
N ALA A 246 0.02 9.28 -4.16
CA ALA A 246 0.10 9.03 -5.59
C ALA A 246 -0.71 10.05 -6.38
N TRP A 247 -1.94 10.33 -5.97
CA TRP A 247 -2.80 11.30 -6.64
C TRP A 247 -2.23 12.72 -6.60
N VAL A 248 -1.75 13.17 -5.43
CA VAL A 248 -1.11 14.48 -5.27
C VAL A 248 0.11 14.60 -6.19
N ARG A 249 0.96 13.58 -6.21
CA ARG A 249 2.17 13.57 -7.06
C ARG A 249 1.82 13.66 -8.55
N THR A 250 0.84 12.89 -9.01
CA THR A 250 0.38 12.93 -10.41
C THR A 250 -0.27 14.27 -10.74
N SER A 251 -1.07 14.82 -9.83
CA SER A 251 -1.68 16.15 -10.00
C SER A 251 -0.61 17.23 -10.19
N LEU A 252 0.46 17.20 -9.41
CA LEU A 252 1.57 18.14 -9.56
C LEU A 252 2.28 17.98 -10.92
N GLN A 253 2.49 16.75 -11.39
CA GLN A 253 3.12 16.49 -12.69
C GLN A 253 2.27 16.99 -13.87
N VAL A 254 0.96 16.75 -13.84
CA VAL A 254 0.03 17.19 -14.88
C VAL A 254 -0.13 18.71 -14.88
N THR A 255 -0.18 19.32 -13.70
CA THR A 255 -0.21 20.79 -13.56
C THR A 255 1.05 21.43 -14.15
N ALA A 256 2.23 20.85 -13.88
CA ALA A 256 3.49 21.33 -14.43
C ALA A 256 3.55 21.22 -15.98
N ALA A 257 2.79 20.30 -16.57
CA ALA A 257 2.63 20.18 -18.02
C ALA A 257 1.59 21.16 -18.61
N GLY A 258 1.08 22.12 -17.83
CA GLY A 258 0.08 23.10 -18.26
C GLY A 258 -1.33 22.53 -18.46
N THR A 259 -1.57 21.28 -18.06
CA THR A 259 -2.87 20.64 -18.19
C THR A 259 -3.69 20.85 -16.91
N MET A 260 -4.96 21.23 -17.05
CA MET A 260 -5.85 21.40 -15.92
C MET A 260 -6.13 20.05 -15.26
N VAL A 261 -5.74 19.90 -13.99
CA VAL A 261 -5.99 18.67 -13.23
C VAL A 261 -7.48 18.58 -12.88
N PRO A 262 -8.18 17.51 -13.26
CA PRO A 262 -9.55 17.32 -12.84
C PRO A 262 -9.61 17.02 -11.34
N ILE A 263 -10.61 17.58 -10.68
CA ILE A 263 -10.84 17.43 -9.23
C ILE A 263 -11.11 15.96 -8.85
N LEU A 264 -11.65 15.17 -9.80
CA LEU A 264 -12.02 13.78 -9.59
C LEU A 264 -11.17 12.83 -10.46
N PRO A 265 -10.65 11.73 -9.88
CA PRO A 265 -9.82 10.73 -10.55
C PRO A 265 -10.58 9.88 -11.57
N PHE A 266 -11.90 10.04 -11.67
CA PHE A 266 -12.73 9.31 -12.64
C PHE A 266 -12.95 10.09 -13.94
N CYS A 267 -12.52 11.35 -13.99
CA CYS A 267 -12.69 12.23 -15.15
C CYS A 267 -11.35 12.58 -15.83
N VAL A 268 -10.28 11.84 -15.53
CA VAL A 268 -8.97 12.02 -16.16
C VAL A 268 -8.90 11.32 -17.51
N ASP A 269 -8.09 11.90 -18.39
CA ASP A 269 -7.66 11.26 -19.62
C ASP A 269 -6.81 10.00 -19.32
N VAL A 270 -6.69 9.14 -20.33
CA VAL A 270 -6.00 7.85 -20.22
C VAL A 270 -4.51 8.03 -19.87
N ALA A 271 -3.86 9.11 -20.33
CA ALA A 271 -2.46 9.33 -20.06
C ALA A 271 -2.23 9.69 -18.58
N THR A 272 -3.02 10.62 -18.03
CA THR A 272 -2.98 10.95 -16.60
C THR A 272 -3.25 9.73 -15.73
N TRP A 273 -4.24 8.90 -16.10
CA TRP A 273 -4.54 7.68 -15.34
C TRP A 273 -3.38 6.67 -15.33
N ARG A 274 -2.66 6.51 -16.45
CA ARG A 274 -1.45 5.67 -16.49
C ARG A 274 -0.35 6.21 -15.58
N THR A 275 -0.12 7.52 -15.60
CA THR A 275 0.86 8.17 -14.72
C THR A 275 0.51 7.96 -13.25
N PHE A 276 -0.77 8.08 -12.89
CA PHE A 276 -1.26 7.78 -11.56
C PHE A 276 -1.01 6.32 -11.14
N LEU A 277 -1.40 5.36 -11.97
CA LEU A 277 -1.20 3.94 -11.65
C LEU A 277 0.27 3.57 -11.51
N SER A 278 1.13 4.13 -12.37
CA SER A 278 2.58 3.96 -12.28
C SER A 278 3.12 4.53 -10.96
N THR A 279 2.73 5.75 -10.62
CA THR A 279 3.13 6.43 -9.38
C THR A 279 2.64 5.68 -8.13
N TYR A 280 1.39 5.21 -8.16
CA TYR A 280 0.81 4.40 -7.08
C TYR A 280 1.55 3.09 -6.90
N THR A 281 1.86 2.38 -7.99
CA THR A 281 2.60 1.11 -7.93
C THR A 281 4.01 1.31 -7.39
N ALA A 282 4.69 2.38 -7.81
CA ALA A 282 6.00 2.75 -7.28
C ALA A 282 5.92 3.03 -5.78
N PHE A 283 5.02 3.91 -5.33
CA PHE A 283 4.85 4.17 -3.90
C PHE A 283 4.54 2.90 -3.12
N LYS A 284 3.65 2.05 -3.64
CA LYS A 284 3.29 0.79 -3.00
C LYS A 284 4.50 -0.12 -2.79
N LEU A 285 5.35 -0.30 -3.81
CA LEU A 285 6.57 -1.11 -3.70
C LEU A 285 7.55 -0.60 -2.64
N PHE A 286 7.70 0.73 -2.52
CA PHE A 286 8.62 1.32 -1.55
C PHE A 286 8.04 1.41 -0.13
N ILE A 287 6.74 1.68 -0.01
CA ILE A 287 6.08 2.03 1.25
C ILE A 287 5.44 0.80 1.92
N ASP A 288 4.99 -0.21 1.18
CA ASP A 288 4.30 -1.37 1.75
C ASP A 288 5.10 -2.12 2.84
N PRO A 289 6.41 -2.39 2.69
CA PRO A 289 7.19 -3.05 3.74
C PRO A 289 7.22 -2.25 5.05
N LEU A 290 7.35 -0.92 4.96
CA LEU A 290 7.32 -0.02 6.11
C LEU A 290 5.91 0.05 6.72
N LEU A 291 4.90 0.13 5.86
CA LEU A 291 3.51 0.11 6.29
C LEU A 291 3.12 -1.19 6.96
N LEU A 292 3.71 -2.33 6.63
CA LEU A 292 3.42 -3.59 7.32
C LEU A 292 3.75 -3.49 8.82
N VAL A 293 4.93 -2.95 9.15
CA VAL A 293 5.39 -2.77 10.53
C VAL A 293 4.52 -1.72 11.23
N ILE A 294 4.25 -0.59 10.57
CA ILE A 294 3.37 0.46 11.08
C ILE A 294 1.95 -0.09 11.31
N ASN A 295 1.42 -0.90 10.39
CA ASN A 295 0.10 -1.50 10.46
C ASN A 295 0.01 -2.45 11.65
N ALA A 296 1.01 -3.31 11.86
CA ALA A 296 1.04 -4.21 13.00
C ALA A 296 1.10 -3.43 14.33
N GLY A 297 2.00 -2.44 14.43
CA GLY A 297 2.13 -1.61 15.63
C GLY A 297 0.86 -0.79 15.93
N ALA A 298 0.31 -0.13 14.92
CA ALA A 298 -0.92 0.65 15.06
C ALA A 298 -2.13 -0.26 15.35
N ALA A 299 -2.22 -1.45 14.75
CA ALA A 299 -3.27 -2.41 15.06
C ALA A 299 -3.22 -2.85 16.53
N LEU A 300 -2.02 -3.14 17.07
CA LEU A 300 -1.84 -3.47 18.48
C LEU A 300 -2.26 -2.31 19.40
N LEU A 301 -1.85 -1.08 19.09
CA LEU A 301 -2.20 0.11 19.87
C LEU A 301 -3.71 0.43 19.83
N LEU A 302 -4.34 0.24 18.67
CA LEU A 302 -5.76 0.53 18.46
C LEU A 302 -6.67 -0.61 18.88
N PHE A 303 -6.17 -1.83 19.03
CA PHE A 303 -6.98 -3.02 19.35
C PHE A 303 -7.87 -2.80 20.56
N LEU A 304 -7.32 -2.33 21.69
CA LEU A 304 -8.10 -2.10 22.91
C LEU A 304 -9.16 -1.00 22.74
N ARG A 305 -8.88 0.04 21.95
CA ARG A 305 -9.86 1.08 21.63
C ARG A 305 -10.95 0.53 20.71
N TYR A 306 -10.58 -0.32 19.78
CA TYR A 306 -11.50 -0.93 18.82
C TYR A 306 -12.45 -1.92 19.50
N VAL A 307 -11.97 -2.70 20.48
CA VAL A 307 -12.82 -3.54 21.36
C VAL A 307 -13.90 -2.69 22.04
N LYS A 308 -13.52 -1.54 22.63
CA LYS A 308 -14.48 -0.62 23.28
C LYS A 308 -15.48 -0.01 22.28
N CYS A 309 -15.01 0.32 21.08
CA CYS A 309 -15.87 0.84 20.01
C CYS A 309 -16.92 -0.19 19.60
N ILE A 310 -16.53 -1.45 19.36
CA ILE A 310 -17.47 -2.53 19.04
C ILE A 310 -18.47 -2.76 20.18
N GLY A 311 -18.02 -2.72 21.44
CA GLY A 311 -18.94 -2.81 22.58
C GLY A 311 -19.96 -1.67 22.60
N THR A 312 -19.54 -0.46 22.24
CA THR A 312 -20.44 0.71 22.14
C THR A 312 -21.45 0.54 21.01
N ILE A 313 -21.03 0.00 19.86
CA ILE A 313 -21.92 -0.30 18.72
C ILE A 313 -22.92 -1.40 19.14
N GLU A 314 -22.45 -2.47 19.78
CA GLU A 314 -23.30 -3.56 20.28
C GLU A 314 -24.36 -3.05 21.27
N GLU A 315 -24.00 -2.12 22.16
CA GLU A 315 -24.93 -1.58 23.15
C GLU A 315 -25.94 -0.60 22.53
N LYS A 316 -25.45 0.34 21.70
CA LYS A 316 -26.26 1.48 21.23
C LYS A 316 -26.97 1.23 19.92
N TRP A 317 -26.34 0.52 18.98
CA TRP A 317 -26.83 0.40 17.60
C TRP A 317 -27.58 -0.90 17.35
N THR A 318 -27.39 -1.92 18.18
CA THR A 318 -28.15 -3.17 18.04
C THR A 318 -29.63 -2.95 18.38
N PRO A 319 -30.56 -3.30 17.48
CA PRO A 319 -32.00 -3.24 17.74
C PRO A 319 -32.39 -4.03 18.98
N LYS A 320 -33.34 -3.53 19.80
CA LYS A 320 -33.78 -4.19 21.04
C LYS A 320 -34.17 -5.66 20.82
N LYS A 321 -34.86 -5.99 19.72
CA LYS A 321 -35.26 -7.36 19.36
C LYS A 321 -34.05 -8.30 19.14
N MET A 322 -32.94 -7.78 18.61
CA MET A 322 -31.73 -8.58 18.42
C MET A 322 -30.96 -8.82 19.72
N LYS A 323 -31.21 -8.05 20.79
CA LYS A 323 -30.56 -8.26 22.09
C LYS A 323 -31.00 -9.56 22.78
N GLU A 324 -32.14 -10.11 22.39
CA GLU A 324 -32.60 -11.44 22.83
C GLU A 324 -31.69 -12.56 22.32
N TYR A 325 -30.99 -12.33 21.21
CA TYR A 325 -30.09 -13.29 20.59
C TYR A 325 -28.64 -12.76 20.59
N PRO A 326 -27.82 -13.09 21.60
CA PRO A 326 -26.51 -12.48 21.80
C PRO A 326 -25.55 -12.73 20.64
N ILE A 327 -25.69 -13.85 19.92
CA ILE A 327 -24.86 -14.18 18.75
C ILE A 327 -25.16 -13.22 17.59
N PHE A 328 -26.44 -13.00 17.26
CA PHE A 328 -26.83 -12.10 16.18
C PHE A 328 -26.49 -10.64 16.48
N SER A 329 -26.69 -10.19 17.73
CA SER A 329 -26.26 -8.86 18.18
C SER A 329 -24.77 -8.61 17.91
N ARG A 330 -23.92 -9.60 18.22
CA ARG A 330 -22.47 -9.50 18.00
C ARG A 330 -22.09 -9.51 16.53
N LEU A 331 -22.70 -10.40 15.73
CA LEU A 331 -22.46 -10.45 14.29
C LEU A 331 -22.88 -9.13 13.62
N PHE A 332 -24.00 -8.57 14.03
CA PHE A 332 -24.45 -7.25 13.58
C PHE A 332 -23.45 -6.15 13.93
N ALA A 333 -22.99 -6.10 15.19
CA ALA A 333 -22.01 -5.09 15.63
C ALA A 333 -20.67 -5.21 14.86
N LEU A 334 -20.19 -6.44 14.62
CA LEU A 334 -19.00 -6.70 13.81
C LEU A 334 -19.20 -6.26 12.35
N GLY A 335 -20.36 -6.57 11.75
CA GLY A 335 -20.70 -6.15 10.38
C GLY A 335 -20.85 -4.63 10.22
N ALA A 336 -21.45 -3.97 11.21
CA ALA A 336 -21.54 -2.51 11.26
C ALA A 336 -20.15 -1.87 11.38
N ALA A 337 -19.31 -2.38 12.29
CA ALA A 337 -17.95 -1.90 12.47
C ALA A 337 -17.08 -2.14 11.23
N PHE A 338 -17.26 -3.28 10.54
CA PHE A 338 -16.62 -3.54 9.25
C PHE A 338 -17.05 -2.52 8.20
N THR A 339 -18.35 -2.26 8.06
CA THR A 339 -18.88 -1.30 7.07
C THR A 339 -18.34 0.10 7.32
N VAL A 340 -18.37 0.58 8.57
CA VAL A 340 -17.82 1.90 8.94
C VAL A 340 -16.33 1.97 8.59
N ASN A 341 -15.55 0.95 8.94
CA ASN A 341 -14.11 0.97 8.71
C ASN A 341 -13.68 0.80 7.25
N ASN A 342 -14.42 0.02 6.46
CA ASN A 342 -14.02 -0.30 5.08
C ASN A 342 -14.64 0.66 4.07
N VAL A 343 -15.81 1.23 4.36
CA VAL A 343 -16.53 2.10 3.43
C VAL A 343 -16.43 3.55 3.86
N MET A 344 -16.79 3.84 5.12
CA MET A 344 -16.96 5.20 5.58
C MET A 344 -15.60 5.90 5.81
N VAL A 345 -14.65 5.25 6.49
CA VAL A 345 -13.34 5.86 6.78
C VAL A 345 -12.52 6.14 5.52
N PRO A 346 -12.29 5.18 4.59
CA PRO A 346 -11.58 5.46 3.35
C PRO A 346 -12.31 6.47 2.47
N GLY A 347 -13.65 6.40 2.42
CA GLY A 347 -14.47 7.35 1.67
C GLY A 347 -14.33 8.77 2.20
N ILE A 348 -14.43 8.98 3.51
CA ILE A 348 -14.24 10.29 4.14
C ILE A 348 -12.81 10.80 3.94
N LEU A 349 -11.80 9.94 4.11
CA LEU A 349 -10.40 10.32 3.89
C LEU A 349 -10.18 10.78 2.45
N LEU A 350 -10.70 10.03 1.47
CA LEU A 350 -10.64 10.40 0.06
C LEU A 350 -11.34 11.73 -0.21
N LEU A 351 -12.54 11.94 0.33
CA LEU A 351 -13.29 13.20 0.16
C LEU A 351 -12.56 14.40 0.80
N LEU A 352 -12.01 14.22 2.01
CA LEU A 352 -11.21 15.26 2.67
C LEU A 352 -9.96 15.59 1.87
N GLN A 353 -9.29 14.59 1.33
CA GLN A 353 -8.08 14.77 0.52
C GLN A 353 -8.38 15.43 -0.82
N MET A 354 -9.53 15.13 -1.45
CA MET A 354 -9.98 15.84 -2.65
C MET A 354 -10.25 17.32 -2.38
N SER A 355 -10.89 17.62 -1.25
CA SER A 355 -11.14 19.00 -0.82
C SER A 355 -9.83 19.77 -0.56
N LEU A 356 -8.89 19.11 0.13
CA LEU A 356 -7.58 19.70 0.43
C LEU A 356 -6.68 19.83 -0.79
N GLY A 357 -6.73 18.90 -1.75
CA GLY A 357 -5.92 18.95 -2.97
C GLY A 357 -6.27 20.16 -3.84
N GLY A 358 -7.56 20.47 -3.98
CA GLY A 358 -8.00 21.66 -4.73
C GLY A 358 -7.55 22.98 -4.09
N CYS A 359 -7.49 23.06 -2.76
CA CYS A 359 -6.98 24.23 -2.06
C CYS A 359 -5.45 24.26 -2.00
N GLY A 360 -4.82 23.11 -1.78
CA GLY A 360 -3.37 22.96 -1.63
C GLY A 360 -2.62 23.27 -2.92
N VAL A 361 -3.16 22.87 -4.08
CA VAL A 361 -2.57 23.25 -5.39
C VAL A 361 -2.62 24.76 -5.60
N ARG A 362 -3.69 25.45 -5.16
CA ARG A 362 -3.74 26.92 -5.23
C ARG A 362 -2.77 27.60 -4.26
N LEU A 363 -2.53 26.99 -3.10
CA LEU A 363 -1.59 27.51 -2.12
C LEU A 363 -0.15 27.33 -2.61
N PHE A 364 0.19 26.14 -3.11
CA PHE A 364 1.52 25.84 -3.66
C PHE A 364 1.80 26.54 -5.00
N SER A 365 0.78 26.86 -5.80
CA SER A 365 0.96 27.66 -7.02
C SER A 365 1.29 29.14 -6.73
N ARG A 366 1.08 29.61 -5.49
CA ARG A 366 1.37 30.99 -5.09
C ARG A 366 2.73 31.14 -4.40
N ILE A 367 3.35 30.02 -4.01
CA ILE A 367 4.71 29.94 -3.49
C ILE A 367 5.59 29.59 -4.69
#